data_AF-A0AA38CSL5-F1
#
_entry.id   AF-A0AA38CSL5-F1
#
_cell.length_a   1.000
_cell.length_b   1.000
_cell.length_c   1.000
_cell.angle_alpha   90.00
_cell.angle_beta   90.00
_cell.angle_gamma   90.00
#
_symmetry.space_group_name_H-M   'P 1'
#
loop_
_entity.id
_entity.type
_entity.pdbx_description
1 polymer ?
#
loop_
_entity_poly.entity_id
_entity_poly.type
_entity_poly.pdbx_seq_one_letter_code
_entity_poly.pdbx_strand_id
1 'polypeptide(L)'
;GTVVLVFQPAEEGGGGAKKMIEDGALENVEAIFGMHVSNHFPSGVVASKPGPLLAGCGFFKATITGKGGHSGIPQHAIDPILAASASIVSLQQLISREANPLDSQ
;
A
#
# COMPACT_ATOMS: atom_id res chain seq x y z
N GLY A 1 13.73 34.22 4.06
CA GLY A 1 13.09 32.91 3.81
C GLY A 1 12.90 32.19 5.14
N THR A 2 12.03 31.19 5.17
CA THR A 2 11.71 30.40 6.36
C THR A 2 11.95 28.92 6.05
N VAL A 3 12.54 28.19 6.99
CA VAL A 3 12.71 26.73 6.89
C VAL A 3 11.85 26.10 7.97
N VAL A 4 10.96 25.18 7.58
CA VAL A 4 10.11 24.41 8.48
C VAL A 4 10.65 22.99 8.56
N LEU A 5 10.90 22.49 9.77
CA LEU A 5 11.35 21.13 10.00
C LEU A 5 10.14 20.25 10.37
N VAL A 6 9.85 19.24 9.54
CA VAL A 6 8.69 18.36 9.69
C VAL A 6 9.15 17.00 10.19
N PHE A 7 8.81 16.67 11.43
CA PHE A 7 9.07 15.36 12.02
C PHE A 7 7.80 14.51 11.96
N GLN A 8 7.62 13.82 10.85
CA GLN A 8 6.38 13.09 10.57
C GLN A 8 6.31 11.75 11.33
N PRO A 9 5.23 11.47 12.09
CA PRO A 9 4.99 10.15 12.66
C PRO A 9 4.29 9.22 11.65
N ALA A 10 4.16 7.94 12.02
CA ALA A 10 3.22 6.99 11.43
C ALA A 10 3.28 6.87 9.89
N GLU A 11 4.49 6.83 9.33
CA GLU A 11 4.74 6.72 7.90
C GLU A 11 4.36 5.34 7.33
N GLU A 12 4.60 4.27 8.09
CA GLU A 12 4.42 2.84 7.77
C GLU A 12 2.94 2.39 7.60
N GLY A 13 2.07 3.25 7.05
CA GLY A 13 0.65 2.98 6.81
C GLY A 13 -0.30 3.59 7.84
N GLY A 14 0.21 4.32 8.83
CA GLY A 14 -0.63 5.00 9.84
C GLY A 14 -1.18 6.35 9.40
N GLY A 15 -0.79 6.86 8.23
CA GLY A 15 -1.35 8.07 7.63
C GLY A 15 -0.92 9.37 8.27
N GLY A 16 0.26 9.42 8.91
CA GLY A 16 0.72 10.60 9.64
C GLY A 16 0.87 11.85 8.78
N ALA A 17 1.39 11.73 7.56
CA ALA A 17 1.51 12.85 6.61
C ALA A 17 0.16 13.55 6.37
N LYS A 18 -0.90 12.77 6.13
CA LYS A 18 -2.24 13.30 5.88
C LYS A 18 -2.73 14.14 7.07
N LYS A 19 -2.56 13.64 8.30
CA LYS A 19 -2.97 14.35 9.51
C LYS A 19 -2.19 15.64 9.74
N MET A 20 -0.87 15.60 9.55
CA MET A 20 -0.06 16.82 9.68
C MET A 20 -0.45 17.90 8.66
N ILE A 21 -0.76 17.51 7.42
CA ILE A 21 -1.22 18.46 6.40
C ILE A 21 -2.59 19.04 6.77
N GLU A 22 -3.51 18.21 7.25
CA GLU A 22 -4.83 18.65 7.75
C GLU A 22 -4.69 19.64 8.92
N ASP A 23 -3.66 19.48 9.77
CA ASP A 23 -3.34 20.36 10.90
C ASP A 23 -2.48 21.58 10.51
N GLY A 24 -2.26 21.82 9.21
CA GLY A 24 -1.60 23.03 8.70
C GLY A 24 -0.07 22.97 8.63
N ALA A 25 0.55 21.78 8.71
CA ALA A 25 2.01 21.65 8.70
C ALA A 25 2.70 22.19 7.43
N LEU A 26 1.96 22.35 6.32
CA LEU A 26 2.45 22.89 5.05
C LEU A 26 1.87 24.27 4.71
N GLU A 27 1.20 24.94 5.66
CA GLU A 27 0.74 26.31 5.44
C GLU A 27 1.92 27.25 5.15
N ASN A 28 1.81 28.03 4.08
CA ASN A 28 2.85 28.96 3.61
C ASN A 28 4.19 28.29 3.23
N VAL A 29 4.18 27.00 2.89
CA VAL A 29 5.36 26.27 2.36
C VAL A 29 5.34 26.27 0.84
N GLU A 30 6.39 26.80 0.21
CA GLU A 30 6.53 26.87 -1.26
C GLU A 30 7.11 25.58 -1.88
N ALA A 31 7.94 24.86 -1.13
CA ALA A 31 8.57 23.62 -1.56
C ALA A 31 8.84 22.70 -0.36
N ILE A 32 8.75 21.39 -0.58
CA ILE A 32 9.06 20.37 0.40
C ILE A 32 10.14 19.43 -0.15
N PHE A 33 11.04 19.02 0.71
CA PHE A 33 12.10 18.06 0.39
C PHE A 33 12.04 16.92 1.41
N GLY A 34 12.22 15.70 0.92
CA GLY A 34 12.31 14.50 1.73
C GLY A 34 13.46 13.64 1.25
N MET A 35 14.04 12.85 2.15
CA MET A 35 15.10 11.90 1.84
C MET A 35 14.83 10.60 2.56
N HIS A 36 15.15 9.49 1.92
CA HIS A 36 15.09 8.16 2.51
C HIS A 36 16.43 7.47 2.29
N VAL A 37 16.99 6.86 3.34
CA VAL A 37 18.21 6.06 3.21
C VAL A 37 17.90 4.77 2.44
N SER A 38 18.78 4.39 1.53
CA SER A 38 18.59 3.17 0.72
C SER A 38 19.86 2.36 0.69
N ASN A 39 19.71 1.05 0.83
CA ASN A 39 20.79 0.08 0.66
C ASN A 39 21.05 -0.30 -0.81
N HIS A 40 20.25 0.19 -1.75
CA HIS A 40 20.40 -0.10 -3.18
C HIS A 40 21.48 0.75 -3.85
N PHE A 41 22.00 1.78 -3.17
CA PHE A 41 23.01 2.69 -3.69
C PHE A 41 24.23 2.73 -2.76
N PRO A 42 25.45 2.92 -3.31
CA PRO A 42 26.64 3.14 -2.49
C PRO A 42 26.48 4.35 -1.57
N SER A 43 27.12 4.31 -0.41
CA SER A 43 27.17 5.46 0.50
C SER A 43 27.78 6.68 -0.17
N GLY A 44 27.20 7.85 0.07
CA GLY A 44 27.61 9.11 -0.55
C GLY A 44 26.92 9.42 -1.89
N VAL A 45 26.08 8.52 -2.40
CA VAL A 45 25.27 8.75 -3.62
C VAL A 45 23.89 9.28 -3.24
N VAL A 46 23.44 10.30 -3.98
CA VAL A 46 22.05 10.79 -3.95
C VAL A 46 21.44 10.52 -5.32
N ALA A 47 20.34 9.78 -5.35
CA ALA A 47 19.58 9.47 -6.57
C ALA A 47 18.21 10.15 -6.52
N SER A 48 17.75 10.66 -7.67
CA SER A 48 16.41 11.24 -7.83
C SER A 48 15.94 11.10 -9.28
N LYS A 49 14.64 11.31 -9.51
CA LYS A 49 14.02 11.29 -10.84
C LYS A 49 12.90 12.33 -10.88
N PRO A 50 12.73 13.10 -11.98
CA PRO A 50 11.55 13.94 -12.15
C PRO A 50 10.29 13.10 -12.38
N GLY A 51 9.15 13.59 -11.88
CA GLY A 51 7.87 12.89 -11.96
C GLY A 51 7.75 11.75 -10.94
N PRO A 52 6.87 10.75 -11.19
CA PRO A 52 6.65 9.64 -10.26
C PRO A 52 7.92 8.82 -9.99
N LEU A 53 8.21 8.62 -8.70
CA LEU A 53 9.36 7.86 -8.20
C LEU A 53 8.98 6.53 -7.54
N LEU A 54 7.89 6.50 -6.77
CA LEU A 54 7.40 5.33 -6.05
C LEU A 54 5.93 5.04 -6.42
N ALA A 55 5.49 3.80 -6.20
CA ALA A 55 4.10 3.39 -6.42
C ALA A 55 3.18 3.88 -5.30
N GLY A 56 1.93 4.18 -5.63
CA GLY A 56 0.87 4.32 -4.63
C GLY A 56 0.57 2.98 -3.96
N CYS A 57 0.24 3.00 -2.66
CA CYS A 57 -0.13 1.79 -1.92
C CYS A 57 -1.55 1.91 -1.33
N GLY A 58 -2.22 0.78 -1.22
CA GLY A 58 -3.57 0.68 -0.65
C GLY A 58 -3.80 -0.69 -0.03
N PHE A 59 -4.70 -0.75 0.95
CA PHE A 59 -5.05 -1.97 1.66
C PHE A 59 -6.56 -2.17 1.63
N PHE A 60 -6.99 -3.42 1.54
CA PHE A 60 -8.38 -3.80 1.70
C PHE A 60 -8.51 -5.02 2.61
N LYS A 61 -9.67 -5.15 3.25
CA LYS A 61 -10.02 -6.32 4.05
C LYS A 61 -11.27 -6.95 3.47
N ALA A 62 -11.17 -8.21 3.06
CA ALA A 62 -12.31 -9.03 2.65
C ALA A 62 -12.65 -10.04 3.75
N THR A 63 -13.95 -10.23 4.01
CA THR A 63 -14.43 -11.26 4.96
C THR A 63 -15.27 -12.27 4.20
N ILE A 64 -14.84 -13.53 4.20
CA ILE A 64 -15.54 -14.63 3.54
C ILE A 64 -16.23 -15.46 4.63
N THR A 65 -17.57 -15.48 4.60
CA THR A 65 -18.37 -16.16 5.61
C THR A 65 -18.97 -17.44 5.04
N GLY A 66 -18.68 -18.56 5.69
CA GLY A 66 -19.24 -19.87 5.37
C GLY A 66 -20.28 -20.33 6.40
N LYS A 67 -20.52 -21.64 6.43
CA LYS A 67 -21.41 -22.32 7.37
C LYS A 67 -20.74 -23.60 7.85
N GLY A 68 -20.52 -23.73 9.16
CA GLY A 68 -19.93 -24.93 9.74
C GLY A 68 -20.80 -26.18 9.57
N GLY A 69 -20.17 -27.35 9.63
CA GLY A 69 -20.84 -28.64 9.55
C GLY A 69 -19.88 -29.80 9.87
N HIS A 70 -20.41 -31.02 9.90
CA HIS A 70 -19.61 -32.22 10.15
C HIS A 70 -18.66 -32.48 8.96
N SER A 71 -17.38 -32.71 9.20
CA SER A 71 -16.37 -32.90 8.14
C SER A 71 -16.67 -34.08 7.21
N GLY A 72 -17.26 -35.15 7.74
CA GLY A 72 -17.72 -36.30 6.95
C GLY A 72 -19.03 -36.09 6.15
N ILE A 73 -19.69 -34.94 6.29
CA ILE A 73 -20.97 -34.63 5.61
C ILE A 73 -20.90 -33.21 5.00
N PRO A 74 -19.95 -32.97 4.07
CA PRO A 74 -19.63 -31.62 3.58
C PRO A 74 -20.79 -30.93 2.86
N GLN A 75 -21.75 -31.68 2.29
CA GLN A 75 -22.92 -31.12 1.60
C GLN A 75 -23.87 -30.29 2.50
N HIS A 76 -23.70 -30.34 3.82
CA HIS A 76 -24.45 -29.50 4.76
C HIS A 76 -23.65 -28.28 5.29
N ALA A 77 -22.38 -28.18 4.90
CA ALA A 77 -21.48 -27.08 5.23
C ALA A 77 -21.25 -26.17 4.00
N ILE A 78 -20.78 -24.94 4.26
CA ILE A 78 -20.22 -24.04 3.25
C ILE A 78 -18.81 -23.73 3.71
N ASP A 79 -17.82 -24.26 3.01
CA ASP A 79 -16.41 -24.15 3.39
C ASP A 79 -15.82 -22.79 2.96
N PRO A 80 -15.54 -21.86 3.90
CA PRO A 80 -14.93 -20.59 3.57
C PRO A 80 -13.45 -20.72 3.19
N ILE A 81 -12.77 -21.81 3.56
CA ILE A 81 -11.35 -22.02 3.24
C ILE A 81 -11.21 -22.22 1.74
N LEU A 82 -11.98 -23.13 1.16
CA LEU A 82 -11.94 -23.39 -0.28
C LEU A 82 -12.27 -22.12 -1.09
N ALA A 83 -13.29 -21.36 -0.65
CA ALA A 83 -13.67 -20.09 -1.28
C ALA A 83 -12.55 -19.04 -1.18
N ALA A 84 -11.88 -18.93 -0.03
CA ALA A 84 -10.75 -18.01 0.16
C ALA A 84 -9.54 -18.40 -0.70
N SER A 85 -9.20 -19.69 -0.76
CA SER A 85 -8.11 -20.19 -1.60
C SER A 85 -8.35 -19.90 -3.08
N ALA A 86 -9.57 -20.16 -3.58
CA ALA A 86 -9.92 -19.84 -4.96
C ALA A 86 -9.81 -18.33 -5.24
N SER A 87 -10.29 -17.50 -4.30
CA SER A 87 -10.21 -16.04 -4.39
C SER A 87 -8.77 -15.54 -4.47
N ILE A 88 -7.86 -16.08 -3.66
CA ILE A 88 -6.42 -15.73 -3.68
C ILE A 88 -5.81 -16.04 -5.04
N VAL A 89 -6.08 -17.22 -5.59
CA VAL A 89 -5.57 -17.62 -6.91
C VAL A 89 -6.12 -16.71 -8.02
N SER A 90 -7.42 -16.40 -7.98
CA SER A 90 -8.06 -15.48 -8.95
C SER A 90 -7.46 -14.08 -8.88
N LEU A 91 -7.19 -13.54 -7.69
CA LEU A 91 -6.59 -12.20 -7.54
C LEU A 91 -5.22 -12.06 -8.20
N GLN A 92 -4.45 -13.16 -8.36
CA GLN A 92 -3.16 -13.11 -9.07
C GLN A 92 -3.32 -12.80 -10.56
N GLN A 93 -4.51 -12.99 -11.13
CA GLN A 93 -4.80 -12.73 -12.55
C GLN A 93 -4.87 -11.22 -12.84
N LEU A 94 -5.24 -10.39 -11.85
CA LEU A 94 -5.28 -8.94 -12.01
C LEU A 94 -3.93 -8.39 -12.47
N ILE A 95 -2.84 -8.78 -11.80
CA ILE A 95 -1.48 -8.35 -12.17
C ILE A 95 -0.96 -9.13 -13.37
N SER A 96 -1.16 -10.44 -13.40
CA SER A 96 -0.50 -11.28 -14.40
C SER A 96 -1.14 -11.20 -15.78
N ARG A 97 -2.46 -10.96 -15.89
CA ARG A 97 -3.24 -11.09 -17.14
C ARG A 97 -4.04 -9.84 -17.52
N GLU A 98 -4.52 -9.07 -16.54
CA GLU A 98 -5.43 -7.94 -16.80
C GLU A 98 -4.71 -6.58 -16.83
N ALA A 99 -3.66 -6.41 -16.04
CA ALA A 99 -2.84 -5.20 -16.05
C ALA A 99 -1.90 -5.16 -17.27
N ASN A 100 -1.94 -4.07 -18.01
CA ASN A 100 -0.93 -3.79 -19.05
C ASN A 100 0.41 -3.51 -18.37
N PRO A 101 1.48 -4.28 -18.64
CA PRO A 101 2.79 -4.07 -18.01
C PRO A 101 3.47 -2.76 -18.42
N LEU A 102 2.97 -2.08 -19.46
CA LEU A 102 3.48 -0.79 -19.92
C LEU A 102 2.71 0.40 -19.35
N ASP A 103 1.58 0.19 -18.69
CA ASP A 103 0.89 1.26 -17.98
C ASP A 103 1.58 1.51 -16.65
N SER A 104 1.97 2.77 -16.42
CA SER A 104 2.35 3.22 -15.09
C SER A 104 1.08 3.31 -14.24
N GLN A 105 0.85 2.31 -13.40
CA GLN A 105 -0.14 2.37 -12.31
C GLN A 105 0.12 3.57 -11.39
#